data_AF-A0A3C1U7L7-F1
#
_entry.id   AF-A0A3C1U7L7-F1
#
_cell.length_a   1.000
_cell.length_b   1.000
_cell.length_c   1.000
_cell.angle_alpha   90.00
_cell.angle_beta   90.00
_cell.angle_gamma   90.00
#
_symmetry.space_group_name_H-M   'P 1'
#
loop_
_entity.id
_entity.type
_entity.pdbx_description
1 polymer ?
#
loop_
_entity_poly.entity_id
_entity_poly.type
_entity_poly.pdbx_seq_one_letter_code
_entity_poly.pdbx_strand_id
1 'polypeptide(L)'
;NTDGTGNRVSALIFGPKKVYVVVGINKLVFTREEAQERIRQKAAPMNCERLDRDTPCRLVGECVDCNVAQRICSANVVLSRSHVPGRIHIVFVKEALGY
;
A
#
# COMPACT_ATOMS: atom_id res chain seq x y z
N ASN A 1 -4.23 1.55 1.68
CA ASN A 1 -2.95 1.93 1.04
C ASN A 1 -2.03 2.39 2.16
N THR A 2 -0.74 2.06 2.07
CA THR A 2 0.21 2.21 3.17
C THR A 2 1.52 2.80 2.68
N ASP A 3 2.03 3.79 3.41
CA ASP A 3 3.20 4.55 2.99
C ASP A 3 4.09 5.03 4.13
N GLY A 4 5.34 5.37 3.81
CA GLY A 4 6.32 5.86 4.77
C GLY A 4 6.20 7.38 4.91
N THR A 5 6.53 8.10 3.84
CA THR A 5 6.49 9.58 3.78
C THR A 5 5.12 10.14 3.43
N GLY A 6 4.17 9.27 3.08
CA GLY A 6 2.80 9.66 2.75
C GLY A 6 2.59 10.12 1.30
N ASN A 7 3.61 10.07 0.43
CA ASN A 7 3.55 10.62 -0.93
C ASN A 7 2.53 9.92 -1.85
N ARG A 8 2.31 8.61 -1.69
CA ARG A 8 1.32 7.85 -2.47
C ARG A 8 -0.09 8.00 -1.89
N VAL A 9 -0.22 8.05 -0.57
CA VAL A 9 -1.54 8.21 0.08
C VAL A 9 -2.07 9.63 -0.02
N SER A 10 -1.20 10.66 -0.04
CA SER A 10 -1.61 12.05 -0.24
C SER A 10 -2.27 12.28 -1.60
N ALA A 11 -1.79 11.61 -2.65
CA ALA A 11 -2.40 11.62 -3.97
C ALA A 11 -3.86 11.12 -3.94
N LEU A 12 -4.16 10.11 -3.13
CA LEU A 12 -5.51 9.59 -2.94
C LEU A 12 -6.40 10.54 -2.11
N ILE A 13 -5.83 11.17 -1.08
CA ILE A 13 -6.57 12.02 -0.13
C ILE A 13 -6.93 13.37 -0.77
N PHE A 14 -5.94 14.20 -1.13
CA PHE A 14 -6.15 15.59 -1.57
C PHE A 14 -5.46 15.96 -2.87
N GLY A 15 -4.56 15.12 -3.40
CA GLY A 15 -3.71 15.43 -4.54
C GLY A 15 -4.42 15.63 -5.90
N PRO A 16 -3.88 15.12 -7.02
CA PRO A 16 -4.27 15.53 -8.38
C PRO A 16 -5.78 15.54 -8.72
N LYS A 17 -6.16 16.30 -9.76
CA LYS A 17 -7.54 16.37 -10.29
C LYS A 17 -8.07 15.02 -10.80
N LYS A 18 -7.18 14.15 -11.26
CA LYS A 18 -7.47 12.80 -11.74
C LYS A 18 -6.43 11.84 -11.17
N VAL A 19 -6.90 10.73 -10.60
CA VAL A 19 -6.05 9.71 -9.98
C VAL A 19 -6.46 8.36 -10.53
N TYR A 20 -5.51 7.64 -11.11
CA TYR A 20 -5.70 6.28 -11.60
C TYR A 20 -5.01 5.31 -10.65
N VAL A 21 -5.78 4.40 -10.07
CA VAL A 21 -5.29 3.32 -9.22
C VAL A 21 -5.33 2.04 -10.05
N VAL A 22 -4.18 1.60 -10.53
CA VAL A 22 -4.05 0.36 -11.30
C VAL A 22 -3.77 -0.79 -10.35
N VAL A 23 -4.65 -1.79 -10.33
CA VAL A 23 -4.66 -2.86 -9.33
C VAL A 23 -4.69 -4.22 -10.04
N GLY A 24 -3.69 -5.06 -9.78
CA GLY A 24 -3.71 -6.46 -10.20
C GLY A 24 -4.66 -7.30 -9.34
N ILE A 25 -5.21 -8.37 -9.91
CA ILE A 25 -6.16 -9.26 -9.21
C ILE A 25 -5.57 -9.90 -7.95
N ASN A 26 -4.24 -10.03 -7.87
CA ASN A 26 -3.51 -10.52 -6.69
C ASN A 26 -3.63 -9.62 -5.45
N LYS A 27 -4.31 -8.47 -5.54
CA LYS A 27 -4.52 -7.49 -4.46
C LYS A 27 -5.95 -7.46 -3.92
N LEU A 28 -6.86 -8.23 -4.51
CA LEU A 28 -8.24 -8.36 -4.05
C LEU A 28 -8.32 -9.33 -2.88
N VAL A 29 -9.07 -8.96 -1.85
CA VAL A 29 -9.32 -9.72 -0.62
C VAL A 29 -10.75 -9.46 -0.17
N PHE A 30 -11.28 -10.30 0.71
CA PHE A 30 -12.68 -10.24 1.12
C PHE A 30 -12.92 -9.28 2.28
N THR A 31 -11.91 -9.06 3.14
CA THR A 31 -12.06 -8.23 4.35
C THR A 31 -11.00 -7.15 4.47
N ARG A 32 -11.26 -6.16 5.35
CA ARG A 32 -10.30 -5.09 5.63
C ARG A 32 -9.10 -5.61 6.40
N GLU A 33 -9.33 -6.60 7.25
CA GLU A 33 -8.36 -7.28 8.08
C GLU A 33 -7.40 -8.07 7.18
N GLU A 34 -7.92 -8.84 6.20
CA GLU A 34 -7.10 -9.50 5.18
C GLU A 34 -6.30 -8.50 4.35
N ALA A 35 -6.87 -7.32 4.04
CA ALA A 35 -6.15 -6.29 3.31
C ALA A 35 -4.96 -5.74 4.11
N GLN A 36 -5.16 -5.52 5.42
CA GLN A 36 -4.10 -5.09 6.32
C GLN A 36 -3.04 -6.17 6.48
N GLU A 37 -3.44 -7.42 6.65
CA GLU A 37 -2.52 -8.54 6.81
C GLU A 37 -1.68 -8.77 5.55
N ARG A 38 -2.28 -8.72 4.37
CA ARG A 38 -1.57 -8.76 3.10
C ARG A 38 -0.54 -7.62 3.00
N ILE A 39 -0.88 -6.42 3.46
CA ILE A 39 0.07 -5.30 3.48
C ILE A 39 1.23 -5.60 4.43
N ARG A 40 0.95 -6.07 5.64
CA ARG A 40 1.97 -6.38 6.66
C ARG A 40 2.88 -7.51 6.21
N GLN A 41 2.32 -8.65 5.78
CA GLN A 41 3.10 -9.88 5.56
C GLN A 41 3.69 -10.01 4.16
N LYS A 42 3.13 -9.33 3.16
CA LYS A 42 3.59 -9.45 1.78
C LYS A 42 4.09 -8.13 1.25
N ALA A 43 3.24 -7.11 1.30
CA ALA A 43 3.47 -5.90 0.54
C ALA A 43 4.60 -5.02 1.11
N ALA A 44 4.63 -4.84 2.44
CA ALA A 44 5.65 -4.04 3.10
C ALA A 44 7.04 -4.72 3.09
N PRO A 45 7.20 -6.02 3.43
CA PRO A 45 8.48 -6.71 3.39
C PRO A 45 9.11 -6.68 2.00
N MET A 46 8.35 -7.05 0.96
CA MET A 46 8.83 -7.02 -0.43
C MET A 46 9.19 -5.60 -0.90
N ASN A 47 8.51 -4.58 -0.38
CA ASN A 47 8.83 -3.19 -0.71
C ASN A 47 10.06 -2.67 0.05
N CYS A 48 10.27 -3.09 1.30
CA CYS A 48 11.51 -2.85 2.03
C CYS A 48 12.69 -3.53 1.33
N GLU A 49 12.49 -4.74 0.78
CA GLU A 49 13.46 -5.44 -0.05
C GLU A 49 13.82 -4.63 -1.31
N ARG A 50 12.81 -4.22 -2.07
CA ARG A 50 13.01 -3.41 -3.29
C ARG A 50 13.69 -2.06 -3.03
N LEU A 51 13.46 -1.46 -1.85
CA LEU A 51 13.96 -0.14 -1.48
C LEU A 51 15.25 -0.16 -0.66
N ASP A 52 15.84 -1.34 -0.43
CA ASP A 52 17.03 -1.51 0.39
C ASP A 52 16.94 -0.85 1.76
N ARG A 53 15.83 -1.10 2.47
CA ARG A 53 15.57 -0.54 3.80
C ARG A 53 16.09 -1.45 4.89
N ASP A 54 16.88 -0.89 5.79
CA ASP A 54 17.33 -1.56 7.01
C ASP A 54 16.17 -1.74 7.99
N THR A 55 15.40 -2.80 7.74
CA THR A 55 14.19 -3.13 8.47
C THR A 55 14.18 -4.63 8.76
N PRO A 56 13.81 -5.07 9.97
CA PRO A 56 13.78 -6.49 10.29
C PRO A 56 12.92 -7.33 9.34
N CYS A 57 11.81 -6.77 8.84
CA CYS A 57 10.92 -7.46 7.91
C CYS A 57 11.53 -7.71 6.52
N ARG A 58 12.53 -6.91 6.10
CA ARG A 58 13.32 -7.19 4.89
C ARG A 58 14.10 -8.49 5.04
N LEU A 59 14.72 -8.69 6.21
CA LEU A 59 15.61 -9.81 6.48
C LEU A 59 14.85 -11.11 6.76
N VAL A 60 13.77 -11.04 7.54
CA VAL A 60 12.98 -12.22 7.92
C VAL A 60 11.99 -12.61 6.81
N GLY A 61 11.59 -11.67 5.96
CA GLY A 61 10.62 -11.87 4.89
C GLY A 61 9.15 -11.69 5.31
N GLU A 62 8.89 -11.46 6.60
CA GLU A 62 7.56 -11.24 7.16
C GLU A 62 7.53 -10.07 8.16
N CYS A 63 6.34 -9.62 8.55
CA CYS A 63 6.19 -8.50 9.48
C CYS A 63 6.45 -8.95 10.92
N VAL A 64 7.45 -8.33 11.55
CA VAL A 64 7.75 -8.53 12.99
C VAL A 64 7.32 -7.34 13.84
N ASP A 65 6.36 -6.55 13.34
CA ASP A 65 5.84 -5.33 13.99
C ASP A 65 6.93 -4.33 14.45
N CYS A 66 7.92 -4.10 13.58
CA CYS A 66 9.08 -3.29 13.94
C CYS A 66 8.76 -1.79 14.14
N ASN A 67 9.60 -1.14 14.95
CA ASN A 67 9.59 0.32 15.17
C ASN A 67 10.97 0.95 14.93
N VAL A 68 11.56 0.65 13.77
CA VAL A 68 12.86 1.19 13.36
C VAL A 68 12.70 2.48 12.55
N ALA A 69 13.72 3.33 12.55
CA ALA A 69 13.70 4.63 11.85
C ALA A 69 13.42 4.50 10.34
N GLN A 70 13.84 3.40 9.70
CA GLN A 70 13.64 3.17 8.26
C GLN A 70 12.30 2.50 7.91
N ARG A 71 11.38 2.34 8.87
CA ARG A 71 10.05 1.77 8.63
C ARG A 71 9.29 2.56 7.56
N ILE A 72 8.74 1.85 6.56
CA ILE A 72 7.96 2.45 5.46
C ILE A 72 6.45 2.23 5.56
N CYS A 73 5.97 1.49 6.57
CA CYS A 73 4.55 1.19 6.76
C CYS A 73 3.94 2.02 7.90
N SER A 74 4.03 3.35 7.78
CA SER A 74 3.74 4.30 8.86
C SER A 74 2.36 4.95 8.71
N ALA A 75 2.00 5.39 7.51
CA ALA A 75 0.71 5.98 7.19
C ALA A 75 -0.21 4.93 6.55
N ASN A 76 -1.18 4.44 7.31
CA ASN A 76 -2.21 3.51 6.81
C ASN A 76 -3.51 4.27 6.52
N VAL A 77 -3.94 4.27 5.26
CA VAL A 77 -5.13 5.00 4.82
C VAL A 77 -6.16 4.08 4.19
N VAL A 78 -7.37 4.17 4.71
CA VAL A 78 -8.60 3.62 4.12
C VAL A 78 -9.39 4.79 3.55
N LEU A 79 -9.54 4.84 2.23
CA LEU A 79 -10.27 5.90 1.56
C LEU A 79 -11.74 5.49 1.43
N SER A 80 -12.61 6.06 2.26
CA SER A 80 -14.05 5.76 2.23
C SER A 80 -14.76 6.39 1.03
N ARG A 81 -14.36 7.62 0.64
CA ARG A 81 -14.92 8.32 -0.51
C ARG A 81 -13.98 9.40 -1.05
N SER A 82 -14.23 9.86 -2.27
CA SER A 82 -13.69 11.13 -2.77
C SER A 82 -14.79 12.18 -2.81
N HIS A 83 -14.51 13.39 -2.34
CA HIS A 83 -15.47 14.51 -2.38
C HIS A 83 -15.66 15.08 -3.79
N VAL A 84 -14.71 14.85 -4.69
CA VAL A 84 -14.75 15.33 -6.08
C VAL A 84 -15.26 14.20 -6.96
N PRO A 85 -16.46 14.32 -7.55
CA PRO A 85 -17.00 13.30 -8.44
C PRO A 85 -16.06 12.99 -9.60
N GLY A 86 -15.88 11.70 -9.91
CA GLY A 86 -15.03 11.26 -11.03
C GLY A 86 -13.54 11.59 -10.88
N ARG A 87 -13.03 11.85 -9.67
CA ARG A 87 -11.59 12.09 -9.45
C ARG A 87 -10.77 10.80 -9.38
N ILE A 88 -11.27 9.79 -8.68
CA ILE A 88 -10.58 8.50 -8.48
C ILE A 88 -11.13 7.48 -9.49
N HIS A 89 -10.23 6.91 -10.27
CA HIS A 89 -10.52 5.84 -11.22
C HIS A 89 -9.73 4.59 -10.81
N ILE A 90 -10.43 3.48 -10.59
CA ILE A 90 -9.79 2.19 -10.24
C ILE A 90 -9.82 1.31 -11.49
N VAL A 91 -8.65 0.86 -11.93
CA VAL A 91 -8.50 -0.01 -13.10
C VAL A 91 -8.01 -1.36 -12.61
N PHE A 92 -8.86 -2.38 -12.74
CA PHE A 92 -8.49 -3.75 -12.42
C PHE A 92 -7.86 -4.41 -13.65
N VAL A 93 -6.64 -4.91 -13.47
CA VAL A 93 -5.92 -5.69 -14.48
C VAL A 93 -6.01 -7.16 -14.08
N LYS A 94 -6.45 -8.01 -15.01
CA LYS A 94 -6.63 -9.47 -14.79
C LYS A 94 -5.30 -10.25 -14.74
N GLU A 95 -4.29 -9.65 -14.12
CA GLU A 95 -2.93 -10.19 -14.00
C GLU A 95 -2.40 -9.95 -12.58
N ALA A 96 -1.38 -10.73 -12.20
CA ALA A 96 -0.66 -10.51 -10.95
C ALA A 96 0.35 -9.38 -11.14
N LEU A 97 0.08 -8.20 -10.55
CA LEU A 97 0.93 -7.01 -10.68
C LEU A 97 1.54 -6.59 -9.35
N GLY A 98 2.85 -6.34 -9.36
CA GLY A 98 3.61 -6.00 -8.16
C GLY A 98 3.57 -7.13 -7.12
N TYR A 99 3.56 -6.75 -5.84
CA TYR A 99 3.54 -7.69 -4.70
C TYR A 99 2.18 -7.77 -4.01
#